data_AF-A0A4P6JLH4-F1
#
_entry.id   AF-A0A4P6JLH4-F1
#
_cell.length_a   1.000
_cell.length_b   1.000
_cell.length_c   1.000
_cell.angle_alpha   90.00
_cell.angle_beta   90.00
_cell.angle_gamma   90.00
#
_symmetry.space_group_name_H-M   'P 1'
#
loop_
_entity.id
_entity.type
_entity.pdbx_description
1 polymer ?
#
loop_
_entity_poly.entity_id
_entity_poly.type
_entity_poly.pdbx_seq_one_letter_code
_entity_poly.pdbx_strand_id
1 'polypeptide(L)'
;MTSEERKKILEMVATGKLTVEQADQLMDILSTKSATDAEKRPEKQRTGEYTQEFMGRIRGYGKSVEKGLRAAGLMWDSSDADLTKYGISAAYLRGLQEAGLGELTTRDIISLKNYSVDADYARALMDLDIPDLSVKHLITLKNYGIDAEYVRALREAGLSNLTAKNIINLKIYQVDADEVRAWREAGYIDPVEHILSLKKRGG
;
A
#
# COMPACT_ATOMS: atom_id res chain seq x y z
N MET A 1 -19.43 14.97 29.24
CA MET A 1 -20.54 15.88 28.90
C MET A 1 -20.85 15.81 27.40
N THR A 2 -22.11 15.67 27.04
CA THR A 2 -22.60 15.61 25.65
C THR A 2 -22.97 16.99 25.10
N SER A 3 -23.04 17.15 23.77
CA SER A 3 -23.38 18.42 23.12
C SER A 3 -24.80 18.91 23.45
N GLU A 4 -25.73 17.99 23.72
CA GLU A 4 -27.10 18.31 24.15
C GLU A 4 -27.14 18.90 25.57
N GLU A 5 -26.37 18.34 26.51
CA GLU A 5 -26.29 18.83 27.90
C GLU A 5 -25.66 20.23 27.96
N ARG A 6 -24.61 20.48 27.17
CA ARG A 6 -23.99 21.80 27.04
C ARG A 6 -24.95 22.85 26.48
N LYS A 7 -25.72 22.48 25.45
CA LYS A 7 -26.70 23.38 24.81
C LYS A 7 -27.81 23.75 25.80
N LYS A 8 -28.30 22.79 26.59
CA LYS A 8 -29.33 23.01 27.60
C LYS A 8 -28.83 23.90 28.76
N ILE A 9 -27.56 23.78 29.16
CA ILE A 9 -26.95 24.66 30.17
C ILE A 9 -26.84 26.10 29.64
N LEU A 10 -26.40 26.28 28.39
CA LEU A 10 -26.34 27.60 27.75
C LEU A 10 -27.72 28.24 27.58
N GLU A 11 -28.75 27.45 27.29
CA GLU A 11 -30.14 27.92 27.22
C GLU A 11 -30.68 28.33 28.60
N MET A 12 -30.28 27.65 29.66
CA MET A 12 -30.62 28.03 31.05
C MET A 12 -29.91 29.31 31.52
N VAL A 13 -28.68 29.56 31.03
CA VAL A 13 -27.98 30.84 31.26
C VAL A 13 -28.64 31.96 30.46
N ALA A 14 -28.99 31.72 29.20
CA ALA A 14 -29.66 32.70 28.34
C ALA A 14 -31.06 33.09 28.84
N THR A 15 -31.74 32.17 29.53
CA THR A 15 -33.04 32.43 30.18
C THR A 15 -32.92 32.98 31.60
N GLY A 16 -31.69 33.23 32.08
CA GLY A 16 -31.42 33.81 33.40
C GLY A 16 -31.70 32.88 34.60
N LYS A 17 -31.98 31.60 34.33
CA LYS A 17 -32.25 30.60 35.38
C LYS A 17 -30.97 30.09 36.06
N LEU A 18 -29.82 30.35 35.46
CA LEU A 18 -28.50 29.95 35.96
C LEU A 18 -27.51 31.09 35.72
N THR A 19 -26.62 31.37 36.68
CA THR A 19 -25.54 32.34 36.47
C THR A 19 -24.39 31.71 35.66
N VAL A 20 -23.56 32.56 35.05
CA VAL A 20 -22.40 32.10 34.25
C VAL A 20 -21.44 31.27 35.10
N GLU A 21 -21.23 31.65 36.36
CA GLU A 21 -20.37 30.91 37.30
C GLU A 21 -20.98 29.57 37.71
N GLN A 22 -22.30 29.51 37.89
CA GLN A 22 -23.01 28.25 38.18
C GLN A 22 -23.01 27.31 36.97
N ALA A 23 -23.07 27.84 35.74
CA ALA A 23 -22.93 27.06 34.53
C ALA A 23 -21.54 26.41 34.43
N ASP A 24 -20.48 27.17 34.72
CA ASP A 24 -19.11 26.67 34.65
C ASP A 24 -18.86 25.54 35.66
N GLN A 25 -19.38 25.67 36.89
CA GLN A 25 -19.31 24.60 37.89
C GLN A 25 -20.09 23.34 37.48
N LEU A 26 -21.28 23.51 36.88
CA LEU A 26 -22.09 22.38 36.43
C LEU A 26 -21.44 21.64 35.25
N MET A 27 -20.80 22.39 34.36
CA MET A 27 -20.09 21.86 33.19
C MET A 27 -18.88 21.02 33.60
N ASP A 28 -18.16 21.43 34.66
CA ASP A 28 -17.02 20.68 35.20
C ASP A 28 -17.45 19.35 35.84
N ILE A 29 -18.53 19.38 36.63
CA ILE A 29 -19.11 18.18 37.27
C ILE A 29 -19.64 17.18 36.22
N LEU A 30 -20.29 17.65 35.16
CA LEU A 30 -20.80 16.77 34.10
C LEU A 30 -19.70 16.25 33.16
N SER A 31 -18.53 16.91 33.14
CA SER A 31 -17.34 16.38 32.47
C SER A 31 -16.73 15.21 33.24
N THR A 32 -16.67 15.27 34.57
CA THR A 32 -16.11 14.20 35.42
C THR A 32 -17.02 12.99 35.55
N LYS A 33 -18.34 13.18 35.48
CA LYS A 33 -19.33 12.09 35.60
C LYS A 33 -19.42 11.17 34.37
N SER A 34 -18.99 11.63 33.19
CA SER A 34 -19.03 10.82 31.96
C SER A 34 -17.87 9.80 31.81
N ALA A 35 -16.99 9.67 32.81
CA ALA A 35 -15.86 8.74 32.76
C ALA A 35 -16.08 7.42 33.53
N THR A 36 -17.25 7.16 34.13
CA THR A 36 -17.44 6.01 35.04
C THR A 36 -18.60 5.06 34.75
N ASP A 37 -19.35 5.20 33.64
CA ASP A 37 -20.41 4.24 33.30
C ASP A 37 -20.46 3.90 31.80
N ALA A 38 -20.74 2.62 31.51
CA ALA A 38 -21.09 2.02 30.21
C ALA A 38 -20.02 1.19 29.46
N GLU A 39 -19.62 0.08 30.08
CA GLU A 39 -19.60 -1.23 29.43
C GLU A 39 -20.99 -1.58 28.83
N LYS A 40 -21.09 -1.75 27.50
CA LYS A 40 -21.89 -2.74 26.72
C LYS A 40 -22.23 -2.24 25.29
N ARG A 41 -21.89 -3.09 24.30
CA ARG A 41 -22.12 -3.05 22.81
C ARG A 41 -23.62 -3.03 22.40
N PRO A 42 -24.03 -2.93 21.09
CA PRO A 42 -23.30 -2.69 19.81
C PRO A 42 -23.94 -1.70 18.76
N GLU A 43 -23.11 -1.26 17.80
CA GLU A 43 -23.29 -1.08 16.34
C GLU A 43 -24.61 -0.52 15.70
N LYS A 44 -24.56 0.70 15.13
CA LYS A 44 -24.87 1.02 13.71
C LYS A 44 -24.80 2.53 13.39
N GLN A 45 -23.94 2.86 12.42
CA GLN A 45 -24.00 3.96 11.45
C GLN A 45 -24.53 5.34 11.89
N ARG A 46 -23.65 6.35 11.90
CA ARG A 46 -23.89 7.60 11.18
C ARG A 46 -22.59 8.39 10.98
N THR A 47 -22.36 8.68 9.70
CA THR A 47 -21.34 9.51 9.08
C THR A 47 -21.39 10.95 9.54
N GLY A 48 -20.23 11.58 9.74
CA GLY A 48 -20.11 13.04 9.82
C GLY A 48 -19.04 13.50 10.80
N GLU A 49 -17.95 14.06 10.26
CA GLU A 49 -17.00 14.97 10.91
C GLU A 49 -16.03 14.37 11.95
N TYR A 50 -14.87 13.93 11.46
CA TYR A 50 -13.70 13.65 12.29
C TYR A 50 -13.03 14.97 12.71
N THR A 51 -13.32 15.46 13.93
CA THR A 51 -12.62 16.63 14.48
C THR A 51 -11.19 16.27 14.90
N GLN A 52 -10.28 17.23 14.72
CA GLN A 52 -8.82 17.12 14.93
C GLN A 52 -8.40 16.59 16.32
N GLU A 53 -9.28 16.64 17.32
CA GLU A 53 -9.02 16.08 18.65
C GLU A 53 -9.00 14.54 18.69
N PHE A 54 -9.71 13.87 17.76
CA PHE A 54 -9.67 12.40 17.66
C PHE A 54 -8.32 11.93 17.11
N MET A 55 -7.68 12.71 16.23
CA MET A 55 -6.32 12.43 15.74
C MET A 55 -5.25 12.62 16.83
N GLY A 56 -5.51 13.43 17.86
CA GLY A 56 -4.58 13.69 18.97
C GLY A 56 -4.34 12.49 19.91
N ARG A 57 -5.28 11.53 19.99
CA ARG A 57 -5.12 10.28 20.77
C ARG A 57 -4.45 9.15 19.98
N ILE A 58 -4.30 9.29 18.66
CA ILE A 58 -3.51 8.38 17.80
C ILE A 58 -2.01 8.76 17.83
N ARG A 59 -1.55 9.52 18.83
CA ARG A 59 -0.12 9.89 19.00
C ARG A 59 0.83 8.70 19.21
N GLY A 60 0.31 7.48 19.39
CA GLY A 60 1.10 6.24 19.51
C GLY A 60 1.11 5.33 18.26
N TYR A 61 0.19 5.53 17.31
CA TYR A 61 0.05 4.61 16.16
C TYR A 61 1.05 4.93 15.05
N GLY A 62 1.30 6.22 14.79
CA GLY A 62 2.34 6.68 13.86
C GLY A 62 3.76 6.35 14.34
N LYS A 63 4.01 6.32 15.66
CA LYS A 63 5.31 5.95 16.22
C LYS A 63 5.71 4.50 15.97
N SER A 64 4.73 3.59 15.83
CA SER A 64 5.00 2.17 15.55
C SER A 64 5.36 1.93 14.09
N VAL A 65 4.74 2.67 13.17
CA VAL A 65 5.06 2.64 11.74
C VAL A 65 6.40 3.33 11.50
N GLU A 66 6.61 4.53 12.03
CA GLU A 66 7.87 5.27 11.89
C GLU A 66 9.07 4.50 12.48
N LYS A 67 8.91 3.90 13.66
CA LYS A 67 9.95 3.05 14.27
C LYS A 67 10.23 1.81 13.44
N GLY A 68 9.19 1.20 12.85
CA GLY A 68 9.34 0.07 11.93
C GLY A 68 10.03 0.46 10.62
N LEU A 69 9.71 1.64 10.07
CA LEU A 69 10.30 2.20 8.85
C LEU A 69 11.77 2.58 9.03
N ARG A 70 12.12 3.21 10.17
CA ARG A 70 13.53 3.51 10.50
C ARG A 70 14.33 2.24 10.81
N ALA A 71 13.74 1.26 11.50
CA ALA A 71 14.38 -0.04 11.73
C ALA A 71 14.56 -0.84 10.43
N ALA A 72 13.74 -0.57 9.42
CA ALA A 72 13.85 -1.10 8.06
C ALA A 72 14.89 -0.37 7.19
N GLY A 73 15.58 0.65 7.71
CA GLY A 73 16.56 1.44 6.94
C GLY A 73 15.94 2.37 5.90
N LEU A 74 14.62 2.57 5.91
CA LEU A 74 13.93 3.47 4.99
C LEU A 74 14.09 4.91 5.48
N MET A 75 14.68 5.78 4.64
CA MET A 75 14.74 7.23 4.89
C MET A 75 13.33 7.81 4.80
N TRP A 76 12.68 7.93 5.95
CA TRP A 76 11.35 8.51 6.09
C TRP A 76 11.44 9.96 6.59
N ASP A 77 11.01 10.91 5.77
CA ASP A 77 10.61 12.24 6.24
C ASP A 77 9.17 12.13 6.77
N SER A 78 9.00 12.30 8.08
CA SER A 78 7.74 12.18 8.80
C SER A 78 6.68 13.24 8.48
N SER A 79 6.87 13.98 7.40
CA SER A 79 5.93 14.98 6.91
C SER A 79 4.73 14.37 6.15
N ASP A 80 4.81 13.11 5.70
CA ASP A 80 3.78 12.48 4.88
C ASP A 80 2.71 11.74 5.70
N ALA A 81 1.65 12.46 6.08
CA ALA A 81 0.37 11.90 6.56
C ALA A 81 -0.38 11.04 5.50
N ASP A 82 0.26 10.76 4.36
CA ASP A 82 -0.39 10.25 3.15
C ASP A 82 -0.43 8.71 3.05
N LEU A 83 0.53 7.96 3.57
CA LEU A 83 0.54 6.49 3.38
C LEU A 83 -0.67 5.78 4.00
N THR A 84 -1.14 6.22 5.16
CA THR A 84 -2.37 5.69 5.78
C THR A 84 -3.61 6.05 4.98
N LYS A 85 -3.62 7.20 4.31
CA LYS A 85 -4.72 7.63 3.41
C LYS A 85 -4.80 6.74 2.16
N TYR A 86 -3.66 6.22 1.70
CA TYR A 86 -3.58 5.23 0.61
C TYR A 86 -3.78 3.78 1.10
N GLY A 87 -4.13 3.57 2.37
CA GLY A 87 -4.37 2.23 2.94
C GLY A 87 -3.11 1.35 2.98
N ILE A 88 -1.93 1.96 3.07
CA ILE A 88 -0.64 1.27 3.11
C ILE A 88 -0.36 0.88 4.56
N SER A 89 -0.25 -0.42 4.82
CA SER A 89 -0.01 -0.97 6.16
C SER A 89 1.47 -1.21 6.42
N ALA A 90 1.89 -1.19 7.69
CA ALA A 90 3.25 -1.56 8.07
C ALA A 90 3.60 -3.01 7.69
N ALA A 91 2.62 -3.91 7.65
CA ALA A 91 2.80 -5.29 7.20
C ALA A 91 3.15 -5.37 5.72
N TYR A 92 2.50 -4.56 4.87
CA TYR A 92 2.83 -4.47 3.46
C TYR A 92 4.25 -3.95 3.24
N LEU A 93 4.63 -2.88 3.95
CA LEU A 93 5.98 -2.29 3.87
C LEU A 93 7.06 -3.29 4.29
N ARG A 94 6.82 -4.03 5.38
CA ARG A 94 7.71 -5.11 5.82
C ARG A 94 7.79 -6.21 4.77
N GLY A 95 6.67 -6.62 4.19
CA GLY A 95 6.63 -7.64 3.14
C GLY A 95 7.44 -7.24 1.91
N LEU A 96 7.37 -5.97 1.47
CA LEU A 96 8.19 -5.46 0.37
C LEU A 96 9.68 -5.48 0.71
N GLN A 97 10.05 -5.10 1.93
CA GLN A 97 11.44 -5.15 2.39
C GLN A 97 11.96 -6.60 2.45
N GLU A 98 11.16 -7.52 3.00
CA GLU A 98 11.48 -8.96 3.06
C GLU A 98 11.57 -9.59 1.67
N ALA A 99 10.85 -9.04 0.68
CA ALA A 99 11.00 -9.42 -0.72
C ALA A 99 12.31 -8.95 -1.36
N GLY A 100 13.14 -8.19 -0.64
CA GLY A 100 14.42 -7.67 -1.13
C GLY A 100 14.30 -6.35 -1.89
N LEU A 101 13.15 -5.67 -1.86
CA LEU A 101 13.01 -4.32 -2.40
C LEU A 101 13.65 -3.31 -1.41
N GLY A 102 14.94 -3.06 -1.60
CA GLY A 102 15.69 -2.04 -0.88
C GLY A 102 15.35 -0.62 -1.36
N GLU A 103 15.54 0.36 -0.47
CA GLU A 103 15.41 1.81 -0.74
C GLU A 103 14.17 2.23 -1.54
N LEU A 104 12.97 1.99 -0.98
CA LEU A 104 11.73 2.47 -1.59
C LEU A 104 11.41 3.90 -1.16
N THR A 105 11.12 4.77 -2.13
CA THR A 105 10.56 6.10 -1.82
C THR A 105 9.05 6.01 -1.53
N THR A 106 8.48 7.02 -0.87
CA THR A 106 7.03 7.14 -0.68
C THR A 106 6.26 7.00 -2.02
N ARG A 107 6.79 7.61 -3.09
CA ARG A 107 6.19 7.55 -4.43
C ARG A 107 6.20 6.12 -4.98
N ASP A 108 7.27 5.37 -4.76
CA ASP A 108 7.40 3.99 -5.21
C ASP A 108 6.38 3.09 -4.52
N ILE A 109 6.26 3.21 -3.21
CA ILE A 109 5.31 2.44 -2.40
C ILE A 109 3.87 2.73 -2.85
N ILE A 110 3.50 4.00 -3.02
CA ILE A 110 2.17 4.39 -3.50
C ILE A 110 1.93 3.82 -4.90
N SER A 111 2.94 3.86 -5.77
CA SER A 111 2.84 3.33 -7.14
C SER A 111 2.63 1.81 -7.12
N LEU A 112 3.43 1.06 -6.37
CA LEU A 112 3.26 -0.39 -6.20
C LEU A 112 1.85 -0.72 -5.72
N LYS A 113 1.35 0.00 -4.71
CA LYS A 113 0.01 -0.19 -4.16
C LYS A 113 -1.08 0.08 -5.20
N ASN A 114 -0.98 1.18 -5.95
CA ASN A 114 -1.97 1.56 -6.97
C ASN A 114 -2.05 0.55 -8.12
N TYR A 115 -0.91 -0.03 -8.50
CA TYR A 115 -0.86 -1.08 -9.53
C TYR A 115 -1.09 -2.49 -8.97
N SER A 116 -1.59 -2.61 -7.73
CA SER A 116 -1.89 -3.88 -7.08
C SER A 116 -0.69 -4.86 -7.04
N VAL A 117 0.51 -4.31 -6.90
CA VAL A 117 1.73 -5.09 -6.63
C VAL A 117 1.78 -5.35 -5.13
N ASP A 118 1.40 -6.57 -4.74
CA ASP A 118 1.53 -7.05 -3.37
C ASP A 118 2.96 -7.57 -3.08
N ALA A 119 3.24 -7.80 -1.79
CA ALA A 119 4.54 -8.27 -1.34
C ALA A 119 4.86 -9.70 -1.82
N ASP A 120 3.86 -10.55 -2.00
CA ASP A 120 4.05 -11.93 -2.42
C ASP A 120 4.42 -12.00 -3.90
N TYR A 121 3.78 -11.19 -4.73
CA TYR A 121 4.13 -11.00 -6.14
C TYR A 121 5.54 -10.43 -6.29
N ALA A 122 5.88 -9.39 -5.51
CA ALA A 122 7.22 -8.82 -5.53
C ALA A 122 8.26 -9.89 -5.15
N ARG A 123 8.04 -10.62 -4.06
CA ARG A 123 8.93 -11.70 -3.60
C ARG A 123 9.08 -12.79 -4.67
N ALA A 124 7.97 -13.26 -5.22
CA ALA A 124 7.98 -14.33 -6.22
C ALA A 124 8.79 -13.97 -7.49
N LEU A 125 8.80 -12.71 -7.90
CA LEU A 125 9.63 -12.25 -9.03
C LEU A 125 11.08 -11.97 -8.64
N MET A 126 11.34 -11.48 -7.42
CA MET A 126 12.69 -11.28 -6.90
C MET A 126 13.42 -12.62 -6.72
N ASP A 127 12.73 -13.65 -6.22
CA ASP A 127 13.25 -15.02 -6.06
C ASP A 127 13.65 -15.69 -7.39
N LEU A 128 13.24 -15.11 -8.53
CA LEU A 128 13.66 -15.58 -9.84
C LEU A 128 15.02 -15.00 -10.26
N ASP A 129 15.66 -14.12 -9.48
CA ASP A 129 16.93 -13.51 -9.86
C ASP A 129 16.88 -12.88 -11.27
N ILE A 130 15.78 -12.16 -11.57
CA ILE A 130 15.62 -11.46 -12.86
C ILE A 130 16.62 -10.29 -12.89
N PRO A 131 17.52 -10.22 -13.88
CA PRO A 131 18.48 -9.12 -13.99
C PRO A 131 17.77 -7.76 -14.15
N ASP A 132 18.33 -6.74 -13.48
CA ASP A 132 17.86 -5.35 -13.49
C ASP A 132 16.38 -5.16 -13.09
N LEU A 133 15.86 -6.06 -12.24
CA LEU A 133 14.49 -5.96 -11.75
C LEU A 133 14.34 -4.74 -10.83
N SER A 134 13.56 -3.76 -11.27
CA SER A 134 13.28 -2.50 -10.55
C SER A 134 11.80 -2.42 -10.17
N VAL A 135 11.45 -1.50 -9.27
CA VAL A 135 10.05 -1.16 -8.94
C VAL A 135 9.22 -0.87 -10.19
N LYS A 136 9.77 -0.06 -11.12
CA LYS A 136 9.11 0.27 -12.37
C LYS A 136 8.89 -0.98 -13.23
N HIS A 137 9.84 -1.90 -13.24
CA HIS A 137 9.69 -3.18 -13.93
C HIS A 137 8.62 -4.05 -13.28
N LEU A 138 8.55 -4.17 -11.95
CA LEU A 138 7.49 -4.92 -11.26
C LEU A 138 6.09 -4.41 -11.61
N ILE A 139 5.90 -3.09 -11.60
CA ILE A 139 4.64 -2.45 -12.00
C ILE A 139 4.33 -2.78 -13.47
N THR A 140 5.32 -2.69 -14.34
CA THR A 140 5.14 -2.95 -15.77
C THR A 140 4.79 -4.41 -16.03
N LEU A 141 5.50 -5.35 -15.40
CA LEU A 141 5.22 -6.79 -15.47
C LEU A 141 3.79 -7.09 -15.01
N LYS A 142 3.36 -6.49 -13.89
CA LYS A 142 1.99 -6.63 -13.37
C LYS A 142 0.95 -6.13 -14.36
N ASN A 143 1.19 -4.98 -14.99
CA ASN A 143 0.28 -4.39 -16.00
C ASN A 143 0.14 -5.27 -17.25
N TYR A 144 1.19 -6.00 -17.65
CA TYR A 144 1.13 -6.95 -18.76
C TYR A 144 0.61 -8.34 -18.35
N GLY A 145 0.16 -8.51 -17.10
CA GLY A 145 -0.31 -9.79 -16.59
C GLY A 145 0.78 -10.85 -16.60
N ILE A 146 2.01 -10.46 -16.29
CA ILE A 146 3.16 -11.37 -16.16
C ILE A 146 3.28 -11.76 -14.69
N ASP A 147 3.27 -13.06 -14.42
CA ASP A 147 3.48 -13.66 -13.11
C ASP A 147 4.79 -14.47 -13.07
N ALA A 148 5.11 -15.00 -11.89
CA ALA A 148 6.33 -15.78 -11.70
C ALA A 148 6.27 -17.11 -12.47
N GLU A 149 5.07 -17.69 -12.59
CA GLU A 149 4.80 -18.93 -13.33
C GLU A 149 5.17 -18.81 -14.80
N TYR A 150 4.77 -17.72 -15.46
CA TYR A 150 5.14 -17.44 -16.84
C TYR A 150 6.66 -17.37 -17.03
N VAL A 151 7.36 -16.66 -16.13
CA VAL A 151 8.82 -16.54 -16.21
C VAL A 151 9.53 -17.88 -15.97
N ARG A 152 9.04 -18.70 -15.04
CA ARG A 152 9.55 -20.07 -14.83
C ARG A 152 9.35 -20.94 -16.06
N ALA A 153 8.16 -20.92 -16.65
CA ALA A 153 7.85 -21.69 -17.85
C ALA A 153 8.77 -21.33 -19.03
N LEU A 154 9.06 -20.04 -19.22
CA LEU A 154 10.03 -19.59 -20.24
C LEU A 154 11.44 -20.13 -19.97
N ARG A 155 11.87 -20.16 -18.71
CA ARG A 155 13.18 -20.71 -18.32
C ARG A 155 13.26 -22.21 -18.55
N GLU A 156 12.20 -22.94 -18.20
CA GLU A 156 12.08 -24.38 -18.45
C GLU A 156 12.04 -24.71 -19.95
N ALA A 157 11.51 -23.81 -20.78
CA ALA A 157 11.58 -23.90 -22.23
C ALA A 157 12.99 -23.61 -22.79
N GLY A 158 13.96 -23.28 -21.94
CA GLY A 158 15.36 -23.13 -22.30
C GLY A 158 15.83 -21.68 -22.46
N LEU A 159 15.04 -20.68 -22.07
CA LEU A 159 15.48 -19.29 -22.03
C LEU A 159 16.20 -18.95 -20.73
N SER A 160 17.51 -18.75 -20.79
CA SER A 160 18.32 -18.28 -19.67
C SER A 160 18.54 -16.77 -19.72
N ASN A 161 18.88 -16.15 -18.58
CA ASN A 161 19.30 -14.74 -18.48
C ASN A 161 18.27 -13.71 -19.01
N LEU A 162 16.98 -14.01 -18.83
CA LEU A 162 15.89 -13.12 -19.24
C LEU A 162 15.84 -11.86 -18.36
N THR A 163 16.15 -10.71 -18.95
CA THR A 163 15.91 -9.41 -18.30
C THR A 163 14.41 -9.10 -18.25
N ALA A 164 13.99 -8.21 -17.34
CA ALA A 164 12.59 -7.76 -17.28
C ALA A 164 12.06 -7.26 -18.63
N LYS A 165 12.91 -6.55 -19.40
CA LYS A 165 12.58 -6.05 -20.74
C LYS A 165 12.34 -7.19 -21.74
N ASN A 166 13.13 -8.27 -21.69
CA ASN A 166 12.92 -9.44 -22.56
C ASN A 166 11.58 -10.11 -22.25
N ILE A 167 11.27 -10.30 -20.96
CA ILE A 167 10.01 -10.92 -20.51
C ILE A 167 8.81 -10.09 -20.96
N ILE A 168 8.86 -8.76 -20.80
CA ILE A 168 7.82 -7.84 -21.28
C ILE A 168 7.63 -7.97 -22.79
N ASN A 169 8.72 -7.99 -23.56
CA ASN A 169 8.63 -8.14 -25.02
C ASN A 169 7.99 -9.48 -25.40
N LEU A 170 8.45 -10.59 -24.82
CA LEU A 170 7.88 -11.93 -25.05
C LEU A 170 6.36 -11.91 -24.82
N LYS A 171 5.91 -11.31 -23.72
CA LYS A 171 4.48 -11.20 -23.42
C LYS A 171 3.72 -10.31 -24.42
N ILE A 172 4.28 -9.18 -24.84
CA ILE A 172 3.68 -8.29 -25.85
C ILE A 172 3.46 -9.03 -27.17
N TYR A 173 4.40 -9.90 -27.56
CA TYR A 173 4.30 -10.73 -28.76
C TYR A 173 3.56 -12.04 -28.52
N GLN A 174 2.92 -12.21 -27.36
CA GLN A 174 2.13 -13.38 -26.98
C GLN A 174 2.91 -14.69 -26.98
N VAL A 175 4.23 -14.61 -26.78
CA VAL A 175 5.11 -15.78 -26.80
C VAL A 175 5.01 -16.55 -25.49
N ASP A 176 4.67 -17.82 -25.58
CA ASP A 176 4.62 -18.74 -24.45
C ASP A 176 5.76 -19.77 -24.47
N ALA A 177 5.77 -20.66 -23.48
CA ALA A 177 6.80 -21.68 -23.35
C ALA A 177 6.76 -22.73 -24.49
N ASP A 178 5.59 -22.99 -25.07
CA ASP A 178 5.43 -23.98 -26.16
C ASP A 178 5.96 -23.42 -27.47
N GLU A 179 5.70 -22.15 -27.78
CA GLU A 179 6.29 -21.47 -28.94
C GLU A 179 7.82 -21.43 -28.84
N VAL A 180 8.36 -21.16 -27.64
CA VAL A 180 9.81 -21.19 -27.39
C VAL A 180 10.38 -22.59 -27.66
N ARG A 181 9.73 -23.66 -27.20
CA ARG A 181 10.17 -25.04 -27.47
C ARG A 181 10.16 -25.34 -28.97
N ALA A 182 9.08 -24.99 -29.65
CA ALA A 182 8.95 -25.20 -31.10
C ALA A 182 10.04 -24.47 -31.90
N TRP A 183 10.39 -23.24 -31.52
CA TRP A 183 11.48 -22.50 -32.16
C TRP A 183 12.84 -23.16 -31.93
N ARG A 184 13.09 -23.65 -30.72
CA ARG A 184 14.34 -24.37 -30.43
C ARG A 184 14.45 -25.67 -31.22
N GLU A 185 13.35 -26.43 -31.34
CA GLU A 185 13.28 -27.62 -32.20
C GLU A 185 13.52 -27.29 -33.67
N ALA A 186 13.05 -26.13 -34.13
CA ALA A 186 13.31 -25.62 -35.48
C ALA A 186 14.71 -25.01 -35.68
N GLY A 187 15.56 -24.99 -34.63
CA GLY A 187 16.94 -24.51 -34.70
C GLY A 187 17.15 -23.02 -34.42
N TYR A 188 16.14 -22.30 -33.92
CA TYR A 188 16.31 -20.92 -33.46
C TYR A 188 16.95 -20.91 -32.06
N ILE A 189 18.21 -20.49 -32.00
CA ILE A 189 19.03 -20.53 -30.77
C ILE A 189 18.67 -19.39 -29.80
N ASP A 190 18.15 -18.27 -30.33
CA ASP A 190 17.76 -17.10 -29.53
C ASP A 190 16.35 -16.58 -29.91
N PRO A 191 15.30 -17.09 -29.25
CA PRO A 191 13.92 -16.61 -29.38
C PRO A 191 13.74 -15.11 -29.17
N VAL A 192 14.52 -14.50 -28.29
CA VAL A 192 14.41 -13.09 -27.95
C VAL A 192 14.92 -12.23 -29.11
N GLU A 193 16.09 -12.55 -29.65
CA GLU A 193 16.60 -11.88 -30.84
C GLU A 193 15.72 -12.13 -32.07
N HIS A 194 15.13 -13.33 -32.20
CA HIS A 194 14.18 -13.60 -33.27
C HIS A 194 12.98 -12.64 -33.23
N ILE A 195 12.38 -12.44 -32.07
CA ILE A 195 11.28 -11.48 -31.87
C ILE A 195 11.71 -10.05 -32.18
N LEU A 196 12.89 -9.63 -31.72
CA LEU A 196 13.43 -8.30 -32.02
C LEU A 196 13.66 -8.12 -33.53
N SER A 197 14.05 -9.18 -34.24
CA SER A 197 14.20 -9.17 -35.69
C SER A 197 12.85 -9.05 -36.42
N LEU A 198 11.78 -9.63 -35.87
CA LEU A 198 10.42 -9.49 -36.42
C LEU A 198 9.93 -8.03 -36.26
N LYS A 199 10.19 -7.41 -35.10
CA LYS A 199 9.90 -6.00 -34.86
C LYS A 199 10.58 -5.06 -35.87
N LYS A 200 11.85 -5.32 -36.19
CA LYS A 200 12.64 -4.49 -37.12
C LYS A 200 12.17 -4.59 -38.59
N ARG A 201 11.51 -5.69 -38.96
CA ARG A 201 11.06 -5.96 -40.34
C ARG A 201 9.62 -5.50 -40.61
N GLY A 202 8.80 -5.35 -39.57
CA GLY A 202 7.40 -4.91 -39.67
C GLY A 202 7.17 -3.44 -39.35
N GLY A 203 8.24 -2.62 -39.28
CA GLY A 203 8.19 -1.19 -39.01
C GLY A 203 8.58 -0.35 -40.21
#